data_AF-A0AAN1LJA2-F1
#
_entry.id   AF-A0AAN1LJA2-F1
#
_cell.length_a   1.000
_cell.length_b   1.000
_cell.length_c   1.000
_cell.angle_alpha   90.00
_cell.angle_beta   90.00
_cell.angle_gamma   90.00
#
_symmetry.space_group_name_H-M   'P 1'
#
loop_
_entity.id
_entity.type
_entity.pdbx_description
1 polymer ?
#
loop_
_entity_poly.entity_id
_entity_poly.type
_entity_poly.pdbx_seq_one_letter_code
_entity_poly.pdbx_strand_id
1 'polypeptide(L)' 'MSGNSIYKCSFCGVTEQQAKRIIAKGGKDEAVICSDCVVQCVTVFANLASILALEERSMIEAAHIQGGEITKISL' A
#
# COMPACT_ATOMS: atom_id res chain seq x y z
N MET A 1 6.56 -8.98 -39.69
CA MET A 1 5.81 -7.76 -39.32
C MET A 1 6.45 -7.18 -38.08
N SER A 2 7.27 -6.13 -38.22
CA SER A 2 7.88 -5.45 -37.07
C SER A 2 6.91 -4.38 -36.57
N GLY A 3 5.91 -4.80 -35.79
CA GLY A 3 4.91 -3.89 -35.24
C GLY A 3 5.52 -3.09 -34.09
N ASN A 4 5.70 -1.77 -34.29
CA ASN A 4 5.89 -0.83 -33.20
C ASN A 4 4.58 -0.76 -32.39
N SER A 5 4.33 -1.77 -31.55
CA SER A 5 3.21 -1.75 -30.63
C SER A 5 3.50 -0.71 -29.55
N ILE A 6 2.84 0.45 -29.65
CA ILE A 6 2.87 1.47 -28.61
C ILE A 6 2.17 0.88 -27.39
N TYR A 7 2.95 0.50 -26.38
CA TYR A 7 2.40 0.02 -25.11
C TYR A 7 1.74 1.18 -24.35
N LYS A 8 0.55 0.92 -23.81
CA LYS A 8 -0.24 1.90 -23.06
C LYS A 8 -0.50 1.34 -21.66
N CYS A 9 -0.28 2.15 -20.63
CA CYS A 9 -0.63 1.78 -19.27
C CYS A 9 -2.15 1.53 -19.17
N SER A 10 -2.54 0.34 -18.72
CA SER A 10 -3.94 -0.06 -18.53
C SER A 10 -4.65 0.75 -17.43
N PHE A 11 -3.89 1.42 -16.56
CA PHE A 11 -4.41 2.10 -15.37
C PHE A 11 -4.61 3.61 -15.58
N CYS A 12 -3.60 4.30 -16.12
CA CYS A 12 -3.68 5.75 -16.35
C CYS A 12 -3.75 6.14 -17.84
N GLY A 13 -3.59 5.18 -18.75
CA GLY A 13 -3.74 5.40 -20.17
C GLY A 13 -2.57 6.12 -20.86
N VAL A 14 -1.47 6.42 -20.17
CA VAL A 14 -0.29 7.02 -20.83
C VAL A 14 0.44 5.99 -21.68
N THR A 15 1.06 6.44 -22.77
CA THR A 15 1.88 5.59 -23.64
C THR A 15 3.28 5.40 -23.08
N GLU A 16 4.04 4.44 -23.60
CA GLU A 16 5.47 4.23 -23.26
C GLU A 16 6.33 5.48 -23.52
N GLN A 17 5.96 6.33 -24.49
CA GLN A 17 6.65 7.59 -24.76
C GLN A 17 6.37 8.67 -23.70
N GLN A 18 5.19 8.61 -23.07
CA GLN A 18 4.76 9.56 -22.04
C GLN A 18 5.14 9.09 -20.63
N ALA A 19 5.24 7.78 -20.42
CA ALA A 19 5.68 7.19 -19.16
C ALA A 19 7.20 7.29 -19.00
N LYS A 20 7.68 7.58 -17.79
CA LYS A 20 9.11 7.40 -17.46
C LYS A 20 9.58 5.96 -17.68
N ARG A 21 8.69 4.98 -17.43
CA ARG A 21 8.95 3.55 -17.65
C ARG A 21 7.65 2.75 -17.68
N ILE A 22 7.56 1.76 -18.56
CA ILE A 22 6.57 0.67 -18.48
C ILE A 22 7.23 -0.51 -17.75
N ILE A 23 6.60 -1.02 -16.69
CA ILE A 23 7.20 -1.99 -15.77
C ILE A 23 6.80 -3.43 -16.09
N ALA A 24 5.56 -3.66 -16.50
CA ALA A 24 5.10 -4.97 -16.95
C ALA A 24 4.63 -4.86 -18.41
N LYS A 25 5.38 -5.49 -19.32
CA LYS A 25 4.88 -5.86 -20.64
C LYS A 25 4.41 -7.29 -20.52
N GLY A 26 3.19 -7.44 -20.00
CA GLY A 26 2.57 -8.74 -20.04
C GLY A 26 2.31 -9.17 -21.49
N GLY A 27 1.97 -10.46 -21.68
CA GLY A 27 1.64 -11.05 -22.99
C GLY A 27 0.51 -10.33 -23.73
N LYS A 28 0.04 -10.91 -24.84
CA LYS A 28 -0.92 -10.28 -25.77
C LYS A 28 -2.21 -9.74 -25.11
N ASP A 29 -2.59 -10.29 -23.95
CA ASP A 29 -3.82 -9.95 -23.23
C ASP A 29 -3.59 -9.58 -21.75
N GLU A 30 -2.34 -9.30 -21.35
CA GLU A 30 -2.03 -8.98 -19.97
C GLU A 30 -2.00 -7.46 -19.72
N ALA A 31 -2.35 -7.08 -18.50
CA ALA A 31 -2.34 -5.68 -18.09
C ALA A 31 -0.91 -5.10 -18.12
N VAL A 32 -0.82 -3.85 -18.56
CA VAL A 32 0.44 -3.10 -18.62
C VAL A 32 0.39 -1.99 -17.59
N ILE A 33 1.42 -1.88 -16.75
CA ILE A 33 1.50 -0.84 -15.71
C ILE A 33 2.75 0.03 -15.89
N CYS A 34 2.59 1.35 -15.75
CA CYS A 34 3.70 2.29 -15.74
C CYS A 34 4.28 2.49 -14.33
N SER A 35 5.48 3.06 -14.26
CA SER A 35 6.16 3.38 -13.00
C SER A 35 5.34 4.25 -12.06
N ASP A 36 4.62 5.22 -12.61
CA ASP A 36 3.91 6.20 -11.78
C ASP A 36 2.70 5.57 -11.10
N CYS A 37 1.99 4.67 -11.79
CA CYS A 37 0.94 3.86 -11.19
C CYS A 37 1.48 2.92 -10.11
N VAL A 38 2.68 2.33 -10.29
CA VAL A 38 3.30 1.52 -9.24
C VAL A 38 3.60 2.35 -8.00
N VAL A 39 4.15 3.55 -8.14
CA VAL A 39 4.42 4.45 -7.00
C VAL A 39 3.14 4.82 -6.26
N GLN A 40 2.06 5.10 -6.99
CA GLN A 40 0.75 5.37 -6.39
C GLN A 40 0.23 4.16 -5.59
N CYS A 41 0.31 2.96 -6.16
CA CYS A 41 -0.07 1.74 -5.46
C CYS A 41 0.73 1.53 -4.17
N VAL A 42 2.06 1.66 -4.24
CA VAL A 42 2.94 1.53 -3.06
C VAL A 42 2.58 2.56 -1.98
N THR A 43 2.26 3.79 -2.38
CA THR A 43 1.85 4.84 -1.44
C THR A 43 0.55 4.48 -0.72
N VAL A 44 -0.45 3.96 -1.46
CA VAL A 44 -1.71 3.49 -0.87
C VAL A 44 -1.47 2.35 0.13
N PHE A 45 -0.65 1.37 -0.25
CA PHE A 45 -0.33 0.25 0.65
C PHE A 45 0.42 0.69 1.91
N ALA A 46 1.39 1.59 1.79
CA ALA A 46 2.13 2.13 2.93
C ALA A 46 1.23 2.90 3.90
N ASN A 47 0.30 3.70 3.36
CA ASN A 47 -0.67 4.43 4.17
C ASN A 47 -1.63 3.47 4.89
N LEU A 48 -2.13 2.45 4.20
CA LEU A 48 -3.01 1.44 4.81
C LEU A 48 -2.30 0.68 5.94
N ALA A 49 -1.06 0.25 5.71
CA ALA A 49 -0.26 -0.41 6.74
C ALA A 49 -0.05 0.49 7.98
N SER A 50 0.15 1.80 7.75
CA SER A 50 0.30 2.78 8.82
C SER A 50 -0.99 2.96 9.62
N ILE A 51 -2.14 3.02 8.95
CA ILE A 51 -3.47 3.12 9.60
C ILE A 51 -3.72 1.90 10.48
N LEU A 52 -3.51 0.69 9.95
CA LEU A 52 -3.70 -0.55 10.70
C LEU A 52 -2.79 -0.62 11.93
N ALA A 53 -1.54 -0.16 11.81
CA ALA A 53 -0.61 -0.11 12.94
C ALA A 53 -1.01 0.90 14.02
N LEU A 54 -1.69 2.00 13.65
CA LEU A 54 -2.23 2.97 14.62
C LEU A 54 -3.48 2.41 15.33
N GLU A 55 -4.35 1.70 14.61
CA GLU A 55 -5.50 1.02 15.19
C GLU A 55 -5.07 -0.02 16.23
N GLU A 56 -4.04 -0.82 15.91
CA GLU A 56 -3.46 -1.80 16.85
C GLU A 56 -2.92 -1.13 18.13
N ARG A 57 -2.26 0.03 18.00
CA ARG A 57 -1.78 0.79 19.17
C ARG A 57 -2.92 1.33 20.04
N SER A 58 -4.02 1.79 19.43
CA SER A 58 -5.17 2.29 20.19
C SER A 58 -5.85 1.19 21.03
N MET A 59 -5.82 -0.07 20.55
CA MET A 59 -6.36 -1.20 21.30
C MET A 59 -5.50 -1.60 22.51
N ILE A 60 -4.18 -1.36 22.47
CA ILE A 60 -3.26 -1.68 23.58
C ILE A 60 -3.40 -0.65 24.72
N GLU A 61 -3.61 0.64 24.41
CA GLU A 61 -3.75 1.69 25.44
C GLU A 61 -5.07 1.59 26.22
N ALA A 62 -6.13 1.04 25.62
CA ALA A 62 -7.42 0.85 26.29
C ALA A 62 -7.42 -0.28 27.34
N ALA A 63 -6.40 -1.16 27.35
CA ALA A 63 -6.39 -2.36 28.17
C ALA A 63 -5.73 -2.21 29.56
N HIS A 64 -5.19 -1.04 29.94
CA HIS A 64 -4.29 -0.91 31.10
C HIS A 64 -4.89 -0.35 32.41
N ILE A 65 -6.15 -0.65 32.75
CA ILE A 65 -6.65 -0.43 34.12
C ILE A 65 -7.41 -1.65 34.63
N GLN A 66 -6.69 -2.68 35.07
CA GLN A 66 -7.20 -3.63 36.08
C GLN A 66 -6.05 -4.12 36.95
N GLY A 67 -6.02 -3.71 38.22
CA GLY A 67 -5.13 -4.29 39.23
C GLY A 67 -4.63 -3.29 40.27
N GLY A 68 -5.46 -2.97 41.25
CA GLY A 68 -5.09 -2.10 42.36
C GLY A 68 -5.81 -2.44 43.66
N GLU A 69 -5.70 -3.68 44.15
CA GLU A 69 -5.98 -3.97 45.56
C GLU A 69 -4.71 -3.73 46.38
N ILE A 70 -4.61 -2.56 47.01
CA ILE A 70 -3.64 -2.34 48.09
C ILE A 70 -4.25 -2.97 49.34
N THR A 71 -3.82 -4.19 49.66
CA THR A 71 -4.14 -4.83 50.94
C THR A 71 -3.57 -3.96 52.05
N LYS A 72 -4.44 -3.40 52.89
CA LYS A 72 -4.07 -2.61 54.08
C LYS A 72 -3.09 -3.42 54.93
N ILE A 73 -1.92 -2.85 55.19
CA ILE A 73 -0.99 -3.33 56.22
C ILE A 73 -1.65 -3.05 57.57
N SER A 74 -1.99 -4.09 58.31
CA SER A 74 -2.47 -3.98 59.70
C SER A 74 -1.34 -3.46 60.59
N LEU A 75 -1.63 -2.38 61.33
CA LEU A 75 -0.88 -1.96 62.53
C LEU A 75 -1.41 -2.71 63.76
#